data_AF-A0A832N6B9-F1
#
_entry.id   AF-A0A832N6B9-F1
#
_cell.length_a   1.000
_cell.length_b   1.000
_cell.length_c   1.000
_cell.angle_alpha   90.00
_cell.angle_beta   90.00
_cell.angle_gamma   90.00
#
_symmetry.space_group_name_H-M   'P 1'
#
loop_
_entity.id
_entity.type
_entity.pdbx_description
1 polymer ?
#
loop_
_entity_poly.entity_id
_entity_poly.type
_entity_poly.pdbx_seq_one_letter_code
_entity_poly.pdbx_strand_id
1 'polypeptide(L)'
;LREGEAVRAIKEGRIRPGDVLVLICAGPMGSGMEEIYQVTSALKHLPWGKHVAVVTDARFSGVSTGPCIGHVGPEALAGGPIGKVQEGDIIQILVDCRRLKGSVDLVGEADSPPQEWSVERGNRILAARPLRADLAPHPDLPDDTRLWALLQALSGGTWGGCVYDVEAIEQRLRESPPWLPKDAGNTSRNSSGTGTGRPP
;
A
#
# COMPACT_ATOMS: atom_id res chain seq x y z
N LEU A 1 9.08 3.22 -5.71
CA LEU A 1 10.14 4.11 -5.14
C LEU A 1 9.52 4.98 -4.05
N ARG A 2 10.31 5.45 -3.08
CA ARG A 2 9.89 6.57 -2.21
C ARG A 2 10.13 7.91 -2.92
N GLU A 3 9.49 9.01 -2.46
CA GLU A 3 9.55 10.31 -3.13
C GLU A 3 10.99 10.81 -3.37
N GLY A 4 11.85 10.79 -2.35
CA GLY A 4 13.25 11.21 -2.49
C GLY A 4 14.05 10.37 -3.51
N GLU A 5 13.79 9.07 -3.58
CA GLU A 5 14.44 8.17 -4.54
C GLU A 5 13.94 8.41 -5.97
N ALA A 6 12.65 8.71 -6.13
CA ALA A 6 12.06 9.07 -7.40
C ALA A 6 12.63 10.39 -7.93
N VAL A 7 12.72 11.42 -7.09
CA VAL A 7 13.35 12.70 -7.45
C VAL A 7 14.80 12.48 -7.86
N ARG A 8 15.55 11.64 -7.14
CA ARG A 8 16.92 11.27 -7.50
C ARG A 8 16.98 10.56 -8.86
N ALA A 9 16.09 9.60 -9.11
CA ALA A 9 16.01 8.88 -10.39
C ALA A 9 15.74 9.80 -11.58
N ILE A 10 14.85 10.78 -11.40
CA ILE A 10 14.55 11.80 -12.40
C ILE A 10 15.80 12.64 -12.69
N LYS A 11 16.48 13.14 -11.65
CA LYS A 11 17.68 13.97 -11.79
C LYS A 11 18.87 13.23 -12.42
N GLU A 12 18.99 11.94 -12.14
CA GLU A 12 20.04 11.06 -12.71
C GLU A 12 19.72 10.57 -14.13
N GLY A 13 18.56 10.93 -14.70
CA GLY A 13 18.17 10.52 -16.04
C GLY A 13 17.84 9.02 -16.16
N ARG A 14 17.45 8.38 -15.05
CA ARG A 14 17.05 6.96 -15.03
C ARG A 14 15.60 6.73 -15.48
N ILE A 15 14.81 7.80 -15.58
CA ILE A 15 13.42 7.78 -16.08
C ILE A 15 13.39 8.21 -17.55
N ARG A 16 12.54 7.57 -18.34
CA ARG A 16 12.37 7.80 -19.78
C ARG A 16 10.91 8.13 -20.12
N PRO A 17 10.67 8.81 -21.26
CA PRO A 17 9.31 8.99 -21.78
C PRO A 17 8.61 7.64 -21.97
N GLY A 18 7.37 7.53 -21.50
CA GLY A 18 6.58 6.29 -21.54
C GLY A 18 6.64 5.46 -20.25
N ASP A 19 7.55 5.79 -19.33
CA ASP A 19 7.62 5.09 -18.04
C ASP A 19 6.40 5.40 -17.16
N VAL A 20 6.04 4.42 -16.32
CA VAL A 20 5.07 4.58 -15.25
C VAL A 20 5.82 4.57 -13.92
N LEU A 21 5.91 5.73 -13.29
CA LEU A 21 6.54 5.89 -11.99
C LEU A 21 5.56 5.51 -10.89
N VAL A 22 5.87 4.43 -10.16
CA VAL A 22 5.03 3.94 -9.05
C VAL A 22 5.67 4.31 -7.71
N LEU A 23 4.98 5.16 -6.95
CA LEU A 23 5.37 5.57 -5.59
C LEU A 23 4.47 4.90 -4.57
N ILE A 24 5.10 4.14 -3.67
CA ILE A 24 4.42 3.31 -2.67
C ILE A 24 4.98 3.57 -1.28
N CYS A 25 4.27 3.09 -0.26
CA CYS A 25 4.57 3.41 1.14
C CYS A 25 4.48 4.92 1.40
N ALA A 26 3.63 5.61 0.64
CA ALA A 26 3.34 7.03 0.82
C ALA A 26 1.87 7.26 1.19
N GLY A 27 1.09 6.18 1.34
CA GLY A 27 -0.25 6.20 1.92
C GLY A 27 -0.27 6.48 3.43
N PRO A 28 -1.44 6.36 4.08
CA PRO A 28 -1.63 6.64 5.50
C PRO A 28 -0.63 5.94 6.42
N MET A 29 -0.45 4.62 6.27
CA MET A 29 0.48 3.85 7.10
C MET A 29 1.94 4.10 6.73
N GLY A 30 2.19 4.65 5.54
CA GLY A 30 3.52 4.86 4.98
C GLY A 30 4.16 6.16 5.41
N SER A 31 3.57 7.27 5.00
CA SER A 31 4.07 8.63 5.30
C SER A 31 3.01 9.54 5.89
N GLY A 32 1.81 9.03 6.18
CA GLY A 32 0.68 9.87 6.56
C GLY A 32 -0.09 10.44 5.37
N MET A 33 0.04 9.85 4.18
CA MET A 33 -0.65 10.27 2.97
C MET A 33 -0.31 11.70 2.56
N GLU A 34 0.98 12.01 2.49
CA GLU A 34 1.48 13.34 2.09
C GLU A 34 1.26 13.65 0.60
N GLU A 35 1.35 14.92 0.22
CA GLU A 35 1.31 15.34 -1.18
C GLU A 35 2.66 15.12 -1.87
N ILE A 36 2.65 14.39 -2.99
CA ILE A 36 3.87 14.07 -3.76
C ILE A 36 4.23 15.20 -4.74
N TYR A 37 4.46 16.40 -4.21
CA TYR A 37 4.75 17.58 -5.02
C TYR A 37 6.15 17.57 -5.65
N GLN A 38 7.15 16.99 -4.98
CA GLN A 38 8.54 17.10 -5.44
C GLN A 38 8.75 16.31 -6.74
N VAL A 39 8.08 15.16 -6.87
CA VAL A 39 8.13 14.34 -8.09
C VAL A 39 7.51 15.07 -9.27
N THR A 40 6.29 15.60 -9.11
CA THR A 40 5.58 16.26 -10.20
C THR A 40 6.28 17.56 -10.60
N SER A 41 6.84 18.29 -9.64
CA SER A 41 7.70 19.45 -9.89
C SER A 41 8.95 19.07 -10.69
N ALA A 42 9.67 18.02 -10.28
CA ALA A 42 10.86 17.56 -11.00
C ALA A 42 10.56 17.14 -12.45
N LEU A 43 9.45 16.43 -12.68
CA LEU A 43 9.00 16.05 -14.03
C LEU A 43 8.62 17.26 -14.88
N LYS A 44 8.02 18.30 -14.29
CA LYS A 44 7.62 19.52 -15.01
C LYS A 44 8.80 20.27 -15.62
N HIS A 45 10.00 20.14 -15.06
CA HIS A 45 11.22 20.72 -15.61
C HIS A 45 11.79 19.96 -16.81
N LEU A 46 11.25 18.77 -17.13
CA LEU A 46 11.64 17.98 -18.28
C LEU A 46 10.68 18.24 -19.45
N PRO A 47 11.18 18.53 -20.67
CA PRO A 47 10.33 18.85 -21.81
C PRO A 47 9.40 17.69 -22.20
N TRP A 48 9.79 16.46 -21.86
CA TRP A 48 9.03 15.23 -22.08
C TRP A 48 8.38 14.67 -20.81
N GLY A 49 8.46 15.37 -19.66
CA GLY A 49 7.95 14.87 -18.38
C GLY A 49 6.46 14.53 -18.39
N LYS A 50 5.68 15.20 -19.26
CA LYS A 50 4.25 14.90 -19.50
C LYS A 50 3.97 13.49 -20.07
N HIS A 51 5.00 12.80 -20.54
CA HIS A 51 4.92 11.43 -21.07
C HIS A 51 5.24 10.36 -20.01
N VAL A 52 5.50 10.77 -18.76
CA VAL A 52 5.67 9.86 -17.63
C VAL A 52 4.39 9.89 -16.81
N ALA A 53 3.80 8.72 -16.58
CA ALA A 53 2.66 8.60 -15.66
C ALA A 53 3.15 8.41 -14.23
N VAL A 54 2.41 8.92 -13.26
CA VAL A 54 2.72 8.75 -11.84
C VAL A 54 1.53 8.09 -11.14
N VAL A 55 1.78 6.96 -10.48
CA VAL A 55 0.80 6.19 -9.73
C VAL A 55 1.23 6.12 -8.27
N THR A 56 0.33 6.40 -7.32
CA THR A 56 0.69 6.36 -5.90
C THR A 56 -0.48 6.03 -4.97
N ASP A 57 -0.16 5.42 -3.82
CA ASP A 57 -1.07 5.27 -2.68
C ASP A 57 -1.20 6.55 -1.83
N ALA A 58 -0.46 7.61 -2.18
CA ALA A 58 -0.54 8.95 -1.59
C ALA A 58 -1.49 9.89 -2.34
N ARG A 59 -1.35 11.20 -2.14
CA ARG A 59 -2.15 12.24 -2.81
C ARG A 59 -1.29 13.17 -3.68
N PHE A 60 -1.96 13.86 -4.60
CA PHE A 60 -1.34 14.89 -5.45
C PHE A 60 -1.88 16.27 -5.08
N SER A 61 -1.03 17.29 -5.26
CA SER A 61 -1.48 18.67 -5.22
C SER A 61 -2.23 19.01 -6.52
N GLY A 62 -3.21 19.92 -6.45
CA GLY A 62 -4.04 20.34 -7.59
C GLY A 62 -3.29 21.04 -8.73
N VAL A 63 -1.96 21.21 -8.61
CA VAL A 63 -1.08 21.84 -9.61
C VAL A 63 -0.34 20.80 -10.47
N SER A 64 -0.57 19.51 -10.22
CA SER A 64 0.09 18.41 -10.94
C SER A 64 -0.36 18.38 -12.42
N THR A 65 0.61 18.25 -13.33
CA THR A 65 0.36 18.20 -14.79
C THR A 65 0.78 16.84 -15.36
N GLY A 66 -0.08 16.20 -16.13
CA GLY A 66 0.15 14.87 -16.70
C GLY A 66 -0.70 13.78 -16.04
N PRO A 67 -0.53 12.50 -16.43
CA PRO A 67 -1.30 11.39 -15.87
C PRO A 67 -0.85 11.07 -14.44
N CYS A 68 -1.54 11.64 -13.45
CA CYS A 68 -1.29 11.46 -12.02
C CYS A 68 -2.47 10.74 -11.37
N ILE A 69 -2.27 9.50 -10.92
CA ILE A 69 -3.29 8.66 -10.29
C ILE A 69 -2.90 8.44 -8.83
N GLY A 70 -3.57 9.17 -7.92
CA GLY A 70 -3.37 9.06 -6.48
C GLY A 70 -4.46 8.22 -5.81
N HIS A 71 -4.37 8.08 -4.49
CA HIS A 71 -5.32 7.38 -3.64
C HIS A 71 -5.53 5.91 -4.05
N VAL A 72 -4.51 5.27 -4.63
CA VAL A 72 -4.59 3.85 -4.98
C VAL A 72 -4.73 3.04 -3.70
N GLY A 73 -5.83 2.31 -3.59
CA GLY A 73 -6.22 1.56 -2.41
C GLY A 73 -6.61 0.10 -2.74
N PRO A 74 -6.38 -0.86 -1.84
CA PRO A 74 -5.65 -0.72 -0.57
C PRO A 74 -4.19 -0.25 -0.76
N GLU A 75 -3.64 0.49 0.21
CA GLU A 75 -2.26 0.98 0.12
C GLU A 75 -1.25 -0.18 0.19
N ALA A 76 0.01 0.07 -0.19
CA ALA A 76 1.03 -0.98 -0.21
C ALA A 76 1.23 -1.66 1.15
N LEU A 77 1.25 -0.89 2.24
CA LEU A 77 1.44 -1.40 3.61
C LEU A 77 0.20 -2.09 4.18
N ALA A 78 -0.97 -1.88 3.58
CA ALA A 78 -2.20 -2.62 3.89
C ALA A 78 -2.31 -3.92 3.05
N GLY A 79 -1.28 -4.27 2.29
CA GLY A 79 -1.24 -5.47 1.46
C GLY A 79 -1.92 -5.32 0.10
N GLY A 80 -2.17 -4.10 -0.35
CA GLY A 80 -2.79 -3.84 -1.65
C GLY A 80 -1.92 -4.25 -2.84
N PRO A 81 -2.53 -4.44 -4.03
CA PRO A 81 -1.80 -4.87 -5.23
C PRO A 81 -0.64 -3.96 -5.62
N ILE A 82 -0.74 -2.64 -5.37
CA ILE A 82 0.32 -1.67 -5.68
C ILE A 82 1.64 -1.99 -4.94
N GLY A 83 1.56 -2.60 -3.75
CA GLY A 83 2.74 -3.06 -2.98
C GLY A 83 3.46 -4.27 -3.58
N LYS A 84 2.90 -4.88 -4.63
CA LYS A 84 3.49 -6.02 -5.35
C LYS A 84 4.14 -5.63 -6.68
N VAL A 85 3.96 -4.37 -7.11
CA VAL A 85 4.53 -3.89 -8.37
C VAL A 85 6.06 -3.80 -8.28
N GLN A 86 6.73 -4.32 -9.29
CA GLN A 86 8.18 -4.40 -9.41
C GLN A 86 8.67 -3.60 -10.62
N GLU A 87 9.98 -3.31 -10.62
CA GLU A 87 10.64 -2.66 -11.75
C GLU A 87 10.49 -3.54 -13.01
N GLY A 88 10.17 -2.92 -14.14
CA GLY A 88 9.92 -3.63 -15.40
C GLY A 88 8.50 -4.19 -15.56
N ASP A 89 7.60 -4.05 -14.59
CA ASP A 89 6.19 -4.37 -14.82
C ASP A 89 5.59 -3.47 -15.91
N ILE A 90 4.73 -4.04 -16.75
CA ILE A 90 4.01 -3.31 -17.79
C ILE A 90 2.65 -2.91 -17.23
N ILE A 91 2.43 -1.60 -17.11
CA ILE A 91 1.21 -1.01 -16.57
C ILE A 91 0.43 -0.32 -17.69
N GLN A 92 -0.83 -0.72 -17.84
CA GLN A 92 -1.79 -0.05 -18.71
C GLN A 92 -2.63 0.94 -17.89
N ILE A 93 -2.76 2.16 -18.40
CA ILE A 93 -3.62 3.19 -17.83
C ILE A 93 -4.65 3.57 -18.89
N LEU A 94 -5.93 3.35 -18.59
CA LEU A 94 -7.04 3.72 -19.46
C LEU A 94 -7.90 4.77 -18.75
N VAL A 95 -8.23 5.85 -19.47
CA VAL A 95 -9.14 6.90 -18.99
C VAL A 95 -10.13 7.24 -20.11
N ASP A 96 -11.39 6.84 -19.93
CA ASP A 96 -12.51 7.22 -20.78
C ASP A 96 -13.21 8.45 -20.20
N CYS A 97 -12.86 9.62 -20.73
CA CYS A 97 -13.41 10.90 -20.29
C CYS A 97 -14.90 11.09 -20.64
N ARG A 98 -15.49 10.24 -21.49
CA ARG A 98 -16.92 10.33 -21.86
C ARG A 98 -17.78 9.50 -20.92
N ARG A 99 -17.30 8.30 -20.59
CA ARG A 99 -18.01 7.38 -19.68
C ARG A 99 -17.64 7.59 -18.21
N LEU A 100 -16.65 8.44 -17.93
CA LEU A 100 -16.10 8.68 -16.59
C LEU A 100 -15.63 7.37 -15.94
N LYS A 101 -14.96 6.54 -16.74
CA LYS A 101 -14.37 5.26 -16.30
C LYS A 101 -12.88 5.27 -16.56
N GLY A 102 -12.12 4.61 -15.70
CA GLY A 102 -10.71 4.38 -15.92
C GLY A 102 -10.23 3.13 -15.19
N SER A 103 -9.06 2.66 -15.57
CA SER A 103 -8.38 1.54 -14.95
C SER A 103 -6.87 1.74 -14.96
N VAL A 104 -6.21 1.13 -13.98
CA VAL A 104 -4.76 1.02 -13.88
C VAL A 104 -4.46 -0.45 -13.65
N ASP A 105 -3.96 -1.12 -14.68
CA ASP A 105 -3.83 -2.57 -14.72
C ASP A 105 -2.37 -2.95 -14.94
N LEU A 106 -1.85 -3.86 -14.12
CA LEU A 106 -0.68 -4.63 -14.54
C LEU A 106 -1.14 -5.55 -15.66
N VAL A 107 -0.40 -5.59 -16.78
CA VAL A 107 -0.75 -6.43 -17.94
C VAL A 107 0.35 -7.42 -18.32
N GLY A 108 1.55 -7.20 -17.83
CA GLY A 108 2.71 -8.06 -18.09
C GLY A 108 3.96 -7.60 -17.34
N GLU A 109 5.08 -8.18 -17.73
CA GLU A 109 6.44 -7.86 -17.27
C GLU A 109 7.30 -7.54 -18.49
N ALA A 110 8.46 -6.87 -18.31
CA ALA A 110 9.33 -6.43 -19.39
C ALA A 110 9.73 -7.56 -20.36
N ASP A 111 9.88 -8.77 -19.84
CA ASP A 111 10.27 -9.95 -20.63
C ASP A 111 9.09 -10.64 -21.33
N SER A 112 7.86 -10.23 -21.03
CA SER A 112 6.67 -10.80 -21.67
C SER A 112 6.40 -10.12 -23.03
N PRO A 113 6.18 -10.90 -24.11
CA PRO A 113 5.94 -10.33 -25.42
C PRO A 113 4.60 -9.57 -25.45
N PRO A 114 4.49 -8.45 -26.19
CA PRO A 114 3.30 -7.61 -26.19
C PRO A 114 1.99 -8.31 -26.55
N GLN A 115 2.04 -9.40 -27.33
CA GLN A 115 0.88 -10.19 -27.71
C GLN A 115 0.28 -10.98 -26.53
N GLU A 116 1.04 -11.16 -25.46
CA GLU A 116 0.62 -11.86 -24.25
C GLU A 116 0.18 -10.93 -23.12
N TRP A 117 0.27 -9.60 -23.32
CA TRP A 117 -0.16 -8.63 -22.32
C TRP A 117 -1.68 -8.65 -22.16
N SER A 118 -2.15 -8.91 -20.95
CA SER A 118 -3.57 -8.90 -20.63
C SER A 118 -3.80 -8.65 -19.14
N VAL A 119 -4.97 -8.07 -18.80
CA VAL A 119 -5.37 -7.83 -17.41
C VAL A 119 -5.43 -9.15 -16.63
N GLU A 120 -5.89 -10.24 -17.26
CA GLU A 120 -5.94 -11.57 -16.64
C GLU A 120 -4.54 -12.12 -16.31
N ARG A 121 -3.56 -11.87 -17.19
CA ARG A 121 -2.17 -12.22 -16.90
C ARG A 121 -1.66 -11.42 -15.71
N GLY A 122 -1.84 -10.11 -15.71
CA GLY A 122 -1.36 -9.28 -14.62
C GLY A 122 -2.02 -9.58 -13.28
N ASN A 123 -3.32 -9.89 -13.28
CA ASN A 123 -4.02 -10.37 -12.10
C ASN A 123 -3.41 -11.67 -11.54
N ARG A 124 -3.00 -12.61 -12.41
CA ARG A 124 -2.30 -13.83 -11.98
C ARG A 124 -0.92 -13.52 -11.40
N ILE A 125 -0.16 -12.61 -12.02
CA ILE A 125 1.13 -12.15 -11.50
C ILE A 125 0.94 -11.56 -10.10
N LEU A 126 0.03 -10.59 -9.95
CA LEU A 126 -0.25 -9.94 -8.67
C LEU A 126 -0.79 -10.92 -7.61
N ALA A 127 -1.58 -11.92 -8.00
CA ALA A 127 -2.09 -12.94 -7.08
C ALA A 127 -0.97 -13.85 -6.57
N ALA A 128 -0.07 -14.30 -7.45
CA ALA A 128 1.02 -15.21 -7.10
C ALA A 128 2.20 -14.51 -6.38
N ARG A 129 2.40 -13.22 -6.65
CA ARG A 129 3.55 -12.48 -6.14
C ARG A 129 3.38 -12.14 -4.65
N PRO A 130 4.42 -12.34 -3.80
CA PRO A 130 4.39 -11.84 -2.44
C PRO A 130 4.47 -10.30 -2.44
N LEU A 131 4.12 -9.68 -1.31
CA LEU A 131 4.47 -8.29 -1.08
C LEU A 131 5.98 -8.12 -1.12
N ARG A 132 6.45 -6.96 -1.56
CA ARG A 132 7.88 -6.68 -1.58
C ARG A 132 8.42 -6.66 -0.14
N ALA A 133 9.64 -7.17 0.04
CA ALA A 133 10.27 -7.24 1.36
C ALA A 133 10.77 -5.87 1.86
N ASP A 134 10.86 -4.87 0.97
CA ASP A 134 11.33 -3.52 1.27
C ASP A 134 10.21 -2.55 1.67
N LEU A 135 8.96 -3.02 1.75
CA LEU A 135 7.85 -2.19 2.21
C LEU A 135 8.01 -1.87 3.70
N ALA A 136 8.13 -0.59 4.01
CA ALA A 136 8.18 -0.11 5.39
C ALA A 136 7.64 1.32 5.48
N PRO A 137 7.07 1.72 6.63
CA PRO A 137 6.77 3.11 6.93
C PRO A 137 8.00 4.01 6.84
N HIS A 138 7.78 5.32 6.75
CA HIS A 138 8.84 6.31 6.90
C HIS A 138 9.44 6.21 8.32
N PRO A 139 10.78 6.21 8.47
CA PRO A 139 11.41 6.04 9.78
C PRO A 139 11.03 7.14 10.78
N ASP A 140 10.78 8.35 10.27
CA ASP A 140 10.39 9.51 11.07
C ASP A 140 8.87 9.75 11.10
N LEU A 141 8.05 8.73 10.80
CA LEU A 141 6.60 8.88 10.81
C LEU A 141 6.09 9.18 12.24
N PRO A 142 5.47 10.35 12.48
CA PRO A 142 5.04 10.74 13.82
C PRO A 142 4.01 9.78 14.43
N ASP A 143 4.06 9.58 15.75
CA ASP A 143 3.19 8.62 16.45
C ASP A 143 1.70 8.96 16.35
N ASP A 144 1.34 10.24 16.32
CA ASP A 144 -0.03 10.71 16.09
C ASP A 144 -0.53 10.35 14.68
N THR A 145 0.34 10.47 13.68
CA THR A 145 0.06 10.08 12.29
C THR A 145 -0.08 8.56 12.17
N ARG A 146 0.77 7.80 12.87
CA ARG A 146 0.65 6.34 12.96
C ARG A 146 -0.67 5.93 13.61
N LEU A 147 -1.03 6.56 14.72
CA LEU A 147 -2.31 6.32 15.41
C LEU A 147 -3.49 6.62 14.48
N TRP A 148 -3.47 7.77 13.81
CA TRP A 148 -4.46 8.13 12.82
C TRP A 148 -4.62 7.07 11.72
N ALA A 149 -3.51 6.60 11.14
CA ALA A 149 -3.51 5.59 10.09
C ALA A 149 -4.09 4.25 10.58
N LEU A 150 -3.76 3.84 11.81
CA LEU A 150 -4.32 2.64 12.43
C LEU A 150 -5.84 2.74 12.63
N LEU A 151 -6.34 3.89 13.10
CA LEU A 151 -7.77 4.11 13.25
C LEU A 151 -8.48 4.03 11.91
N GLN A 152 -7.91 4.65 10.86
CA GLN A 152 -8.47 4.53 9.52
C GLN A 152 -8.46 3.10 9.00
N ALA A 153 -7.39 2.34 9.23
CA ALA A 153 -7.32 0.93 8.83
C ALA A 153 -8.38 0.07 9.52
N LEU A 154 -8.63 0.30 10.82
CA LEU A 154 -9.68 -0.38 11.58
C LEU A 154 -11.08 -0.03 11.06
N SER A 155 -11.25 1.17 10.52
CA SER A 155 -12.50 1.63 9.90
C SER A 155 -12.66 1.25 8.42
N GLY A 156 -11.84 0.33 7.90
CA GLY A 156 -11.93 -0.15 6.51
C GLY A 156 -10.98 0.53 5.53
N GLY A 157 -10.06 1.36 6.02
CA GLY A 157 -9.02 2.04 5.25
C GLY A 157 -9.49 3.30 4.54
N THR A 158 -8.56 4.04 3.95
CA THR A 158 -8.88 5.28 3.21
C THR A 158 -9.70 5.02 1.94
N TRP A 159 -9.60 3.83 1.37
CA TRP A 159 -10.45 3.39 0.26
C TRP A 159 -11.91 3.11 0.66
N GLY A 160 -12.18 3.00 1.97
CA GLY A 160 -13.53 2.87 2.54
C GLY A 160 -14.28 4.19 2.72
N GLY A 161 -13.70 5.33 2.29
CA GLY A 161 -14.33 6.65 2.39
C GLY A 161 -13.71 7.59 3.42
N CYS A 162 -12.58 7.20 4.04
CA CYS A 162 -11.83 8.00 5.00
C CYS A 162 -12.63 8.43 6.25
N VAL A 163 -13.58 7.61 6.71
CA VAL A 163 -14.44 7.89 7.88
C VAL A 163 -14.01 7.03 9.06
N TYR A 164 -14.00 7.59 10.27
CA TYR A 164 -13.88 6.80 11.50
C TYR A 164 -15.17 6.03 11.76
N ASP A 165 -15.12 4.73 11.57
CA ASP A 165 -16.15 3.79 12.01
C ASP A 165 -15.90 3.44 13.48
N VAL A 166 -16.56 4.21 14.35
CA VAL A 166 -16.44 4.06 15.81
C VAL A 166 -16.91 2.68 16.27
N GLU A 167 -17.97 2.15 15.66
CA GLU A 167 -18.52 0.84 16.02
C GLU A 167 -17.54 -0.29 15.68
N ALA A 168 -16.93 -0.24 14.49
CA ALA A 168 -15.90 -1.20 14.09
C ALA A 168 -14.67 -1.13 15.01
N ILE A 169 -14.22 0.08 15.38
CA ILE A 169 -13.09 0.26 16.29
C ILE A 169 -13.43 -0.31 17.68
N GLU A 170 -14.61 0.01 18.22
CA GLU A 170 -15.06 -0.52 19.51
C GLU A 170 -15.14 -2.04 19.51
N GLN A 171 -15.70 -2.64 18.45
CA GLN A 171 -15.81 -4.09 18.32
C GLN A 171 -14.44 -4.75 18.38
N ARG A 172 -13.46 -4.26 17.61
CA ARG A 172 -12.08 -4.79 17.59
C ARG A 172 -11.39 -4.69 18.94
N LEU A 173 -11.60 -3.59 19.66
CA LEU A 173 -11.06 -3.42 21.01
C LEU A 173 -11.69 -4.39 22.02
N ARG A 174 -12.98 -4.72 21.87
CA ARG A 174 -13.67 -5.70 22.73
C ARG A 174 -13.27 -7.15 22.44
N GLU A 175 -13.01 -7.49 21.17
CA GLU A 175 -12.59 -8.84 20.75
C GLU A 175 -11.18 -9.20 21.25
N SER A 176 -10.30 -8.22 21.42
CA SER A 176 -8.95 -8.42 21.98
C SER A 176 -8.57 -7.27 22.91
N PRO A 177 -9.14 -7.24 24.14
CA PRO A 177 -8.92 -6.16 25.07
C PRO A 177 -7.43 -6.06 25.43
N PRO A 178 -6.75 -4.92 25.18
CA PRO A 178 -5.32 -4.79 25.44
C PRO A 178 -4.97 -4.89 26.94
N TRP A 179 -5.96 -4.76 27.82
CA TRP A 179 -5.82 -4.88 29.28
C TRP A 179 -6.07 -6.30 29.82
N LEU A 180 -6.38 -7.28 28.97
CA LEU A 180 -6.44 -8.69 29.38
C LEU A 180 -5.08 -9.38 29.18
N PRO A 181 -4.62 -10.20 30.15
CA PRO A 181 -3.41 -10.98 29.98
C PRO A 181 -3.53 -11.91 28.76
N LYS A 182 -2.53 -11.89 27.88
CA LYS A 182 -2.51 -12.71 26.66
C LYS A 182 -2.38 -14.23 26.94
N ASP A 183 -2.07 -14.61 28.18
CA ASP A 183 -1.73 -15.99 28.60
C ASP A 183 -2.71 -16.62 29.60
N ALA A 184 -4.02 -16.37 29.49
CA ALA A 184 -5.03 -17.07 30.30
C ALA A 184 -5.46 -18.41 29.69
N GLY A 185 -4.54 -19.15 29.06
CA GLY A 185 -4.88 -20.27 28.17
C GLY A 185 -3.89 -21.42 28.13
N ASN A 186 -3.32 -21.85 29.25
CA ASN A 186 -2.93 -23.27 29.45
C ASN A 186 -2.65 -23.61 30.93
N THR A 187 -3.68 -23.67 31.76
CA THR A 187 -3.60 -24.37 33.05
C THR A 187 -4.72 -25.41 33.13
N SER A 188 -4.60 -26.50 32.36
CA SER A 188 -5.27 -27.74 32.72
C SER A 188 -4.39 -28.95 32.39
N ARG A 189 -3.98 -29.63 33.48
CA ARG A 189 -3.63 -31.06 33.64
C ARG A 189 -2.33 -31.24 34.42
N ASN A 190 -2.47 -31.33 35.74
CA ASN A 190 -1.88 -32.42 36.51
C ASN A 190 -2.55 -32.50 37.89
N SER A 191 -3.72 -33.14 37.92
CA SER A 191 -4.24 -33.78 39.12
C SER A 191 -4.19 -35.29 38.91
N SER A 192 -2.98 -35.86 38.92
CA SER A 192 -2.81 -37.30 39.11
C SER A 192 -3.03 -37.61 40.58
N GLY A 193 -4.19 -38.22 40.88
CA GLY A 193 -4.44 -38.81 42.19
C GLY A 193 -3.50 -39.98 42.46
N THR A 194 -2.93 -40.03 43.66
CA THR A 194 -2.45 -41.25 44.28
C THR A 194 -2.95 -41.25 45.72
N GLY A 195 -4.04 -41.98 45.95
CA GLY A 195 -4.46 -42.37 47.29
C GLY A 195 -3.70 -43.59 47.78
N THR A 196 -3.72 -43.72 49.12
CA THR A 196 -3.48 -44.90 49.97
C THR A 196 -2.11 -45.01 50.65
N GLY A 197 -2.14 -44.92 51.99
CA GLY A 197 -1.02 -45.20 52.90
C GLY A 197 -1.33 -44.72 54.33
N ARG A 198 -1.98 -45.55 55.13
CA ARG A 198 -2.38 -45.36 56.55
C ARG A 198 -1.16 -45.56 57.48
N PRO A 199 -0.96 -44.83 58.60
CA PRO A 199 0.02 -45.21 59.60
C PRO A 199 -0.61 -46.03 60.76
N PRO A 200 0.21 -46.78 61.53
CA PRO A 200 -0.23 -47.62 62.65
C PRO A 200 -0.72 -46.82 63.86
#